data_AF-A0A914CLL1-F1
#
_entry.id   AF-A0A914CLL1-F1
#
_cell.length_a   1.000
_cell.length_b   1.000
_cell.length_c   1.000
_cell.angle_alpha   90.00
_cell.angle_beta   90.00
_cell.angle_gamma   90.00
#
_symmetry.space_group_name_H-M   'P 1'
#
loop_
_entity.id
_entity.type
_entity.pdbx_description
1 polymer ?
#
loop_
_entity_poly.entity_id
_entity_poly.type
_entity_poly.pdbx_seq_one_letter_code
_entity_poly.pdbx_strand_id
1 'polypeptide(L)'
;MENVAKIVFASFLALPLVEKGLSMFKKLFKEWALIWKNYYKPPQSQTQILHAIEERATKIPSFQKIVPNIIHFLFYDVDVLSEKLILDWYDNLPEDSPLKEPVRPVIEWLREASDDEDSDEEN
;
A
#
# COMPACT_ATOMS: atom_id res chain seq x y z
N MET A 1 -7.00 -16.32 -11.15
CA MET A 1 -7.65 -15.08 -10.63
C MET A 1 -6.65 -14.08 -10.06
N GLU A 2 -5.50 -14.52 -9.55
CA GLU A 2 -4.45 -13.64 -8.98
C GLU A 2 -4.02 -12.49 -9.89
N ASN A 3 -3.89 -12.74 -11.20
CA ASN A 3 -3.58 -11.67 -12.15
C ASN A 3 -4.67 -10.60 -12.26
N VAL A 4 -5.94 -10.92 -12.01
CA VAL A 4 -7.04 -9.96 -12.19
C VAL A 4 -6.98 -8.88 -11.11
N ALA A 5 -6.74 -9.24 -9.84
CA ALA A 5 -6.59 -8.26 -8.76
C ALA A 5 -5.40 -7.32 -8.97
N LYS A 6 -4.27 -7.85 -9.45
CA LYS A 6 -3.12 -7.02 -9.82
C LYS A 6 -3.45 -6.10 -10.99
N ILE A 7 -4.07 -6.62 -12.05
CA ILE A 7 -4.44 -5.85 -13.25
C ILE A 7 -5.42 -4.73 -12.90
N VAL A 8 -6.47 -5.01 -12.11
CA VAL A 8 -7.45 -4.00 -11.71
C VAL A 8 -6.78 -2.86 -10.94
N PHE A 9 -5.90 -3.18 -9.99
CA PHE A 9 -5.20 -2.15 -9.22
C PHE A 9 -4.19 -1.38 -10.09
N ALA A 10 -3.44 -2.08 -10.94
CA ALA A 10 -2.50 -1.45 -11.87
C ALA A 10 -3.22 -0.52 -12.87
N SER A 11 -4.40 -0.94 -13.38
CA SER A 11 -5.25 -0.10 -14.21
C SER A 11 -5.76 1.13 -13.47
N PHE A 12 -6.14 0.98 -12.19
CA PHE A 12 -6.50 2.11 -11.34
C PHE A 12 -5.32 3.09 -11.18
N LEU A 13 -4.11 2.60 -10.89
CA LEU A 13 -2.89 3.42 -10.77
C LEU A 13 -2.54 4.16 -12.07
N ALA A 14 -2.91 3.59 -13.22
CA ALA A 14 -2.67 4.14 -14.55
C ALA A 14 -3.73 5.17 -14.99
N LEU A 15 -4.78 5.44 -14.19
CA LEU A 15 -5.78 6.44 -14.55
C LEU A 15 -5.14 7.84 -14.55
N PRO A 16 -5.39 8.68 -15.58
CA PRO A 16 -4.79 10.02 -15.66
C PRO A 16 -5.10 10.92 -14.46
N LEU A 17 -6.23 10.68 -13.78
CA LEU A 17 -6.59 11.39 -12.56
C LEU A 17 -5.68 11.03 -11.39
N VAL A 18 -5.23 9.77 -11.29
CA VAL A 18 -4.30 9.31 -10.25
C VAL A 18 -2.92 9.92 -10.46
N GLU A 19 -2.49 10.09 -11.72
CA GLU A 19 -1.22 10.72 -12.07
C GLU A 19 -1.15 12.20 -11.69
N LYS A 20 -2.30 12.88 -11.53
CA LYS A 20 -2.36 14.29 -11.10
C LYS A 20 -1.97 14.50 -9.64
N GLY A 21 -1.84 13.42 -8.86
CA GLY A 21 -1.26 13.46 -7.52
C GLY A 21 -2.11 12.79 -6.43
N LEU A 22 -1.56 12.76 -5.21
CA LEU A 22 -2.09 12.01 -4.07
C LEU A 22 -3.54 12.40 -3.70
N SER A 23 -3.91 13.67 -3.80
CA SER A 23 -5.29 14.10 -3.49
C SER A 23 -6.31 13.46 -4.41
N MET A 24 -6.03 13.42 -5.72
CA MET A 24 -6.90 12.80 -6.71
C MET A 24 -6.91 11.29 -6.58
N PHE A 25 -5.76 10.67 -6.26
CA PHE A 25 -5.70 9.26 -5.89
C PHE A 25 -6.66 8.95 -4.74
N LYS A 26 -6.55 9.65 -3.61
CA LYS A 26 -7.39 9.42 -2.42
C LYS A 26 -8.89 9.62 -2.73
N LYS A 27 -9.23 10.66 -3.50
CA LYS A 27 -10.62 10.93 -3.90
C LYS A 27 -11.18 9.77 -4.74
N LEU A 28 -10.49 9.40 -5.82
CA LEU A 28 -10.96 8.35 -6.72
C LEU A 28 -10.98 6.97 -6.04
N PHE A 29 -10.02 6.72 -5.15
CA PHE A 29 -10.00 5.49 -4.36
C PHE A 29 -11.27 5.35 -3.52
N LYS A 30 -11.70 6.42 -2.85
CA LYS A 30 -12.93 6.43 -2.04
C LYS A 30 -14.19 6.24 -2.88
N GLU A 31 -14.21 6.73 -4.12
CA GLU A 31 -15.34 6.48 -5.05
C GLU A 31 -15.48 4.99 -5.40
N TRP A 32 -14.37 4.23 -5.34
CA TRP A 32 -14.33 2.80 -5.66
C TRP A 32 -14.36 1.91 -4.41
N ALA A 33 -14.75 2.46 -3.24
CA ALA A 33 -14.69 1.77 -1.94
C ALA A 33 -15.31 0.36 -1.91
N LEU A 34 -16.43 0.14 -2.62
CA LEU A 34 -17.08 -1.17 -2.68
C LEU A 34 -16.21 -2.23 -3.37
N ILE A 35 -15.42 -1.85 -4.37
CA ILE A 35 -14.50 -2.75 -5.06
C ILE A 35 -13.40 -3.17 -4.09
N TRP A 36 -12.79 -2.20 -3.40
CA TRP A 36 -11.70 -2.47 -2.47
C TRP A 36 -12.15 -3.38 -1.32
N LYS A 37 -13.27 -3.06 -0.68
CA LYS A 37 -13.78 -3.82 0.48
C LYS A 37 -14.21 -5.24 0.15
N ASN A 38 -14.77 -5.47 -1.05
CA ASN A 38 -15.28 -6.80 -1.41
C ASN A 38 -14.26 -7.67 -2.13
N TYR A 39 -13.41 -7.06 -2.97
CA TYR A 39 -12.50 -7.78 -3.85
C TYR A 39 -11.09 -7.94 -3.28
N TYR A 40 -10.66 -7.01 -2.42
CA TYR A 40 -9.32 -7.00 -1.83
C TYR A 40 -9.30 -7.39 -0.35
N LYS A 41 -10.42 -7.89 0.19
CA LYS A 41 -10.46 -8.46 1.55
C LYS A 41 -9.52 -9.67 1.72
N PRO A 42 -9.39 -10.60 0.75
CA PRO A 42 -8.48 -11.73 0.91
C PRO A 42 -7.01 -11.31 0.94
N PRO A 43 -6.16 -11.90 1.80
CA PRO A 43 -4.73 -11.59 1.88
C PRO A 43 -4.01 -11.66 0.54
N GLN A 44 -4.33 -12.66 -0.29
CA GLN A 44 -3.72 -12.81 -1.62
C GLN A 44 -3.97 -11.59 -2.51
N SER A 45 -5.16 -11.00 -2.44
CA SER A 45 -5.50 -9.79 -3.21
C SER A 45 -4.77 -8.56 -2.68
N GLN A 46 -4.58 -8.45 -1.37
CA GLN A 46 -3.80 -7.36 -0.75
C GLN A 46 -2.32 -7.42 -1.18
N THR A 47 -1.73 -8.62 -1.24
CA THR A 47 -0.38 -8.79 -1.81
C THR A 47 -0.30 -8.30 -3.26
N GLN A 48 -1.36 -8.51 -4.06
CA GLN A 48 -1.40 -7.99 -5.44
C GLN A 48 -1.43 -6.45 -5.51
N ILE A 49 -2.00 -5.76 -4.51
CA ILE A 49 -1.93 -4.30 -4.41
C ILE A 49 -0.47 -3.86 -4.26
N LEU A 50 0.26 -4.48 -3.33
CA LEU A 50 1.66 -4.16 -3.04
C LEU A 50 2.55 -4.40 -4.27
N HIS A 51 2.38 -5.55 -4.95
CA HIS A 51 3.09 -5.82 -6.20
C HIS A 51 2.75 -4.84 -7.33
N ALA A 52 1.51 -4.36 -7.42
CA ALA A 52 1.13 -3.37 -8.42
C ALA A 52 1.75 -1.99 -8.13
N ILE A 53 1.84 -1.60 -6.85
CA ILE A 53 2.52 -0.38 -6.41
C ILE A 53 4.02 -0.45 -6.74
N GLU A 54 4.66 -1.57 -6.40
CA GLU A 54 6.07 -1.81 -6.67
C GLU A 54 6.37 -1.73 -8.17
N GLU A 55 5.61 -2.42 -9.01
CA GLU A 55 5.80 -2.39 -10.46
C GLU A 55 5.62 -0.99 -11.05
N ARG A 56 4.65 -0.21 -10.54
CA ARG A 56 4.44 1.18 -10.94
C ARG A 56 5.62 2.06 -10.53
N ALA A 57 6.13 1.88 -9.32
CA ALA A 57 7.26 2.64 -8.78
C ALA A 57 8.56 2.38 -9.54
N THR A 58 8.80 1.14 -9.98
CA THR A 58 9.95 0.81 -10.82
C THR A 58 9.89 1.49 -12.19
N LYS A 59 8.68 1.67 -12.74
CA LYS A 59 8.48 2.31 -14.06
C LYS A 59 8.46 3.84 -14.00
N ILE A 60 8.04 4.41 -12.87
CA ILE A 60 7.77 5.86 -12.74
C ILE A 60 8.49 6.40 -11.50
N PRO A 61 9.69 6.98 -11.64
CA PRO A 61 10.46 7.50 -10.50
C PRO A 61 9.72 8.58 -9.69
N SER A 62 8.89 9.40 -10.33
CA SER A 62 8.07 10.39 -9.61
C SER A 62 6.99 9.75 -8.72
N PHE A 63 6.56 8.53 -9.03
CA PHE A 63 5.58 7.78 -8.24
C PHE A 63 6.19 7.27 -6.93
N GLN A 64 7.48 6.90 -6.92
CA GLN A 64 8.19 6.42 -5.73
C GLN A 64 8.03 7.37 -4.54
N LYS A 65 8.07 8.68 -4.79
CA LYS A 65 7.94 9.73 -3.76
C LYS A 65 6.58 9.75 -3.06
N ILE A 66 5.54 9.23 -3.69
CA ILE A 66 4.18 9.21 -3.13
C ILE A 66 3.78 7.84 -2.59
N VAL A 67 4.57 6.79 -2.84
CA VAL A 67 4.30 5.43 -2.34
C VAL A 67 4.12 5.36 -0.82
N PRO A 68 4.96 6.00 0.02
CA PRO A 68 4.79 5.94 1.47
C PRO A 68 3.41 6.46 1.91
N ASN A 69 2.98 7.58 1.32
CA ASN A 69 1.67 8.17 1.58
C ASN A 69 0.51 7.29 1.07
N ILE A 70 0.72 6.53 -0.01
CA ILE A 70 -0.26 5.58 -0.54
C ILE A 70 -0.39 4.40 0.43
N ILE A 71 0.73 3.80 0.86
CA ILE A 71 0.72 2.66 1.79
C ILE A 71 0.05 3.06 3.10
N HIS A 72 0.48 4.18 3.70
CA HIS A 72 -0.15 4.71 4.91
C HIS A 72 -1.67 4.91 4.72
N PHE A 73 -2.09 5.51 3.60
CA PHE A 73 -3.52 5.70 3.32
C PHE A 73 -4.26 4.37 3.22
N LEU A 74 -3.71 3.38 2.50
CA LEU A 74 -4.35 2.09 2.28
C LEU A 74 -4.47 1.26 3.57
N PHE A 75 -3.54 1.41 4.50
CA PHE A 75 -3.60 0.82 5.84
C PHE A 75 -4.56 1.62 6.74
N TYR A 76 -4.20 2.87 7.06
CA TYR A 76 -4.82 3.63 8.15
C TYR A 76 -6.16 4.27 7.77
N ASP A 77 -6.27 4.88 6.59
CA ASP A 77 -7.46 5.66 6.23
C ASP A 77 -8.62 4.79 5.70
N VAL A 78 -8.32 3.64 5.07
CA VAL A 78 -9.33 2.83 4.36
C VAL A 78 -9.34 1.35 4.71
N ASP A 79 -8.38 0.87 5.53
CA ASP A 79 -8.33 -0.51 6.03
C ASP A 79 -8.41 -1.56 4.90
N VAL A 80 -7.60 -1.36 3.85
CA VAL A 80 -7.51 -2.24 2.69
C VAL A 80 -6.27 -3.12 2.75
N LEU A 81 -5.19 -2.65 3.36
CA LEU A 81 -3.99 -3.42 3.60
C LEU A 81 -3.87 -3.73 5.08
N SER A 82 -3.52 -4.97 5.43
CA SER A 82 -3.11 -5.32 6.79
C SER A 82 -1.64 -4.99 7.04
N GLU A 83 -1.30 -4.62 8.26
CA GLU A 83 0.08 -4.40 8.71
C GLU A 83 1.00 -5.56 8.37
N LYS A 84 0.62 -6.78 8.76
CA LYS A 84 1.41 -8.00 8.51
C LYS A 84 1.87 -8.09 7.05
N LEU A 85 0.97 -7.87 6.10
CA LEU A 85 1.30 -7.97 4.68
C LEU A 85 2.20 -6.82 4.20
N ILE A 86 2.09 -5.64 4.80
CA ILE A 86 2.97 -4.51 4.49
C ILE A 86 4.39 -4.82 4.98
N LEU A 87 4.52 -5.31 6.21
CA LEU A 87 5.81 -5.71 6.80
C LEU A 87 6.44 -6.86 6.02
N ASP A 88 5.68 -7.94 5.77
CA ASP A 88 6.12 -9.09 4.98
C ASP A 88 6.60 -8.64 3.58
N TRP A 89 5.86 -7.77 2.90
CA TRP A 89 6.27 -7.26 1.59
C TRP A 89 7.55 -6.43 1.67
N TYR A 90 7.67 -5.52 2.64
CA TYR A 90 8.85 -4.68 2.78
C TYR A 90 10.11 -5.48 3.10
N ASP A 91 10.02 -6.47 3.97
CA ASP A 91 11.14 -7.32 4.35
C ASP A 91 11.61 -8.20 3.17
N ASN A 92 10.70 -8.53 2.23
CA ASN A 92 11.03 -9.25 0.99
C ASN A 92 11.45 -8.34 -0.18
N LEU A 93 11.44 -7.02 -0.04
CA LEU A 93 11.98 -6.12 -1.07
C LEU A 93 13.50 -6.32 -1.19
N PRO A 94 14.05 -6.32 -2.43
CA PRO A 94 15.49 -6.29 -2.65
C PRO A 94 16.15 -5.13 -1.90
N GLU A 95 17.37 -5.33 -1.40
CA GLU A 95 18.12 -4.30 -0.68
C GLU A 95 18.37 -3.05 -1.53
N ASP A 96 18.53 -3.22 -2.85
CA ASP A 96 18.69 -2.13 -3.82
C ASP A 96 17.36 -1.60 -4.37
N SER A 97 16.23 -2.01 -3.80
CA SER A 97 14.91 -1.54 -4.22
C SER A 97 14.79 -0.02 -4.05
N PRO A 98 14.29 0.70 -5.07
CA PRO A 98 14.07 2.14 -4.97
C PRO A 98 12.98 2.51 -3.94
N LEU A 99 12.26 1.52 -3.40
CA LEU A 99 11.23 1.70 -2.38
C LEU A 99 11.73 1.47 -0.95
N LYS A 100 12.91 0.86 -0.75
CA LYS A 100 13.41 0.54 0.59
C LYS A 100 13.55 1.81 1.45
N GLU A 101 14.31 2.79 0.97
CA GLU A 101 14.50 4.06 1.69
C GLU A 101 13.23 4.92 1.79
N PRO A 102 12.44 5.17 0.72
CA PRO A 102 11.25 6.00 0.84
C PRO A 102 10.19 5.45 1.80
N VAL A 103 10.02 4.12 1.84
CA VAL A 103 8.95 3.48 2.61
C VAL A 103 9.35 3.21 4.06
N ARG A 104 10.65 3.16 4.37
CA ARG A 104 11.16 2.89 5.73
C ARG A 104 10.41 3.66 6.85
N PRO A 105 10.13 4.97 6.76
CA PRO A 105 9.44 5.69 7.83
C PRO A 105 8.03 5.15 8.13
N VAL A 106 7.33 4.60 7.14
CA VAL A 106 6.01 3.97 7.33
C VAL A 106 6.17 2.63 8.05
N ILE A 107 7.24 1.89 7.77
CA ILE A 107 7.53 0.59 8.39
C ILE A 107 7.94 0.77 9.85
N GLU A 108 8.78 1.77 10.14
CA GLU A 108 9.15 2.15 11.50
C GLU A 108 7.89 2.52 12.30
N TRP A 109 7.04 3.39 11.74
CA TRP A 109 5.78 3.76 12.38
C TRP A 109 4.85 2.56 12.64
N LEU A 110 4.72 1.62 11.69
CA LEU A 110 3.92 0.42 11.88
C LEU A 110 4.45 -0.46 13.01
N ARG A 111 5.77 -0.64 13.10
CA ARG A 111 6.40 -1.46 14.15
C ARG A 111 6.30 -0.81 15.52
N GLU A 112 6.49 0.51 15.61
CA GLU A 112 6.35 1.26 16.85
C GLU A 112 4.92 1.21 17.42
N ALA A 113 3.90 1.36 16.56
CA ALA A 113 2.51 1.30 16.99
C ALA A 113 2.14 -0.06 17.61
N SER A 114 2.75 -1.15 17.13
CA SER A 114 2.53 -2.50 17.65
C SER A 114 3.21 -2.75 19.00
N ASP A 115 4.40 -2.17 19.23
CA ASP A 115 5.12 -2.29 20.50
C ASP A 115 4.42 -1.52 21.65
N ASP A 116 3.73 -0.42 21.34
CA ASP A 116 2.95 0.36 22.32
C ASP A 116 1.67 -0.37 22.78
N GLU A 117 1.02 -1.16 21.91
CA GLU A 117 -0.21 -1.90 22.26
C GLU A 117 0.05 -3.09 23.21
N ASP A 118 1.23 -3.71 23.17
CA ASP A 118 1.61 -4.84 24.03
C ASP A 118 2.10 -4.40 25.44
N SER A 119 2.34 -3.10 25.64
CA SER A 119 2.94 -2.56 26.87
C SER A 119 1.92 -2.11 27.94
N ASP A 120 0.61 -2.18 27.65
CA ASP A 120 -0.48 -1.71 28.53
C ASP A 120 -1.19 -2.84 29.32
N GLU A 121 -0.72 -4.11 29.24
CA GLU A 121 -1.23 -5.26 30.02
C GLU A 121 -0.33 -5.65 31.21
N GLU A 122 0.24 -4.70 31.96
CA GLU A 122 0.80 -4.97 33.30
C GLU A 122 0.49 -3.82 34.29
N ASN A 123 -0.74 -3.80 34.84
CA ASN A 123 -1.05 -3.18 36.15
C ASN A 123 -2.35 -3.71 36.75
#